data_AF-A0A371EGB3-F1
#
_entry.id   AF-A0A371EGB3-F1
#
_cell.length_a   1.000
_cell.length_b   1.000
_cell.length_c   1.000
_cell.angle_alpha   90.00
_cell.angle_beta   90.00
_cell.angle_gamma   90.00
#
_symmetry.space_group_name_H-M   'P 1'
#
loop_
_entity.id
_entity.type
_entity.pdbx_description
1 polymer ?
#
loop_
_entity_poly.entity_id
_entity_poly.type
_entity_poly.pdbx_seq_one_letter_code
_entity_poly.pdbx_strand_id
1 'polypeptide(L)'
;MCALFLLWLHHNLGPLHQMDVKNTFLYSDLKEEVYIKLPYGMHTPSLNIVCKLKHSLYRLKQVPRVWFEKFCSILLGFSFTQNGLKLKSYQYDPSLFLLRTPKGIVALLVYVGDIVQKYIQDLIQLAGLTNSTIVDIPFKVNVKYRREEGEILDDPTLYRKLVGSLIYVTITRSNISFVVHIVSKFMQSP
;
A
#
# COMPACT_ATOMS: atom_id res chain seq x y z
N MET A 1 -6.90 8.03 -1.12
CA MET A 1 -6.65 8.08 0.33
C MET A 1 -5.15 7.85 0.54
N CYS A 2 -4.51 8.61 1.42
CA CYS A 2 -3.11 8.46 1.82
C CYS A 2 -3.10 8.12 3.31
N ALA A 3 -2.61 6.93 3.66
CA ALA A 3 -2.49 6.50 5.05
C ALA A 3 -1.01 6.38 5.43
N LEU A 4 -0.63 7.00 6.54
CA LEU A 4 0.69 6.89 7.14
C LEU A 4 0.60 6.06 8.41
N PHE A 5 1.49 5.07 8.54
CA PHE A 5 1.60 4.23 9.74
C PHE A 5 2.99 4.42 10.31
N LEU A 6 3.05 4.91 11.55
CA LEU A 6 4.28 5.17 12.26
C LEU A 6 4.40 4.17 13.41
N LEU A 7 5.49 3.42 13.42
CA LEU A 7 5.80 2.41 14.42
C LEU A 7 7.14 2.74 15.05
N TRP A 8 7.19 2.74 16.39
CA TRP A 8 8.43 2.93 17.11
C TRP A 8 8.91 1.60 17.71
N LEU A 9 10.15 1.21 17.40
CA LEU A 9 10.76 -0.06 17.80
C LEU A 9 11.91 0.20 18.78
N HIS A 10 11.68 -0.05 20.08
CA HIS A 10 12.73 0.01 21.10
C HIS A 10 12.43 -0.94 22.25
N HIS A 11 13.21 -2.03 22.39
CA HIS A 11 13.23 -3.05 23.45
C HIS A 11 11.87 -3.70 23.88
N ASN A 12 10.74 -3.07 23.59
CA ASN A 12 9.35 -3.48 23.60
C ASN A 12 8.72 -2.84 22.34
N LEU A 13 7.89 -3.59 21.61
CA LEU A 13 7.16 -3.05 20.45
C LEU A 13 6.31 -1.86 20.94
N GLY A 14 6.64 -0.64 20.52
CA GLY A 14 5.88 0.56 20.86
C GLY A 14 4.50 0.56 20.20
N PRO A 15 3.60 1.48 20.60
CA PRO A 15 2.29 1.60 19.99
C PRO A 15 2.39 1.93 18.49
N LEU A 16 1.55 1.27 17.69
CA LEU A 16 1.35 1.61 16.28
C LEU A 16 0.46 2.84 16.20
N HIS A 17 0.95 3.91 15.57
CA HIS A 17 0.19 5.12 15.32
C HIS A 17 -0.21 5.20 13.85
N GLN A 18 -1.52 5.27 13.58
CA GLN A 18 -2.08 5.46 12.24
C GLN A 18 -2.54 6.91 12.07
N MET A 19 -2.20 7.51 10.94
CA MET A 19 -2.63 8.85 10.55
C MET A 19 -3.17 8.82 9.11
N ASP A 20 -4.43 9.24 8.93
CA ASP A 20 -4.99 9.52 7.61
C ASP A 20 -4.70 10.98 7.24
N VAL A 21 -4.03 11.20 6.11
CA VAL A 21 -3.62 12.54 5.71
C VAL A 21 -4.65 13.12 4.75
N LYS A 22 -5.58 13.88 5.33
CA LYS A 22 -6.61 14.63 4.58
C LYS A 22 -5.96 15.67 3.67
N ASN A 23 -6.58 15.92 2.53
CA ASN A 23 -6.22 16.98 1.58
C ASN A 23 -4.82 16.90 0.94
N THR A 24 -4.10 15.78 1.10
CA THR A 24 -2.75 15.57 0.51
C THR A 24 -2.67 15.76 -1.00
N PHE A 25 -3.79 15.55 -1.69
CA PHE A 25 -3.88 15.63 -3.15
C PHE A 25 -4.47 16.94 -3.68
N LEU A 26 -4.96 17.79 -2.79
CA LEU A 26 -5.48 19.09 -3.16
C LEU A 26 -4.32 20.07 -3.18
N TYR A 27 -4.21 20.87 -4.24
CA TYR A 27 -3.20 21.93 -4.39
C TYR A 27 -1.76 21.48 -4.67
N SER A 28 -1.51 20.22 -5.05
CA SER A 28 -0.19 19.86 -5.54
C SER A 28 0.05 20.40 -6.95
N ASP A 29 1.32 20.69 -7.22
CA ASP A 29 1.76 21.20 -8.51
C ASP A 29 1.51 20.15 -9.61
N LEU A 30 1.01 20.62 -10.75
CA LEU A 30 0.82 19.80 -11.93
C LEU A 30 2.14 19.74 -12.70
N LYS A 31 2.70 18.54 -12.89
CA LYS A 31 3.86 18.33 -13.76
C LYS A 31 3.51 18.49 -15.26
N GLU A 32 2.23 18.39 -15.60
CA GLU A 32 1.71 18.38 -16.97
C GLU A 32 0.51 19.32 -17.10
N GLU A 33 0.27 19.85 -18.29
CA GLU A 33 -0.93 20.64 -18.55
C GLU A 33 -2.18 19.75 -18.65
N VAL A 34 -3.05 19.86 -17.66
CA VAL A 34 -4.31 19.09 -17.64
C VAL A 34 -5.48 20.02 -17.98
N TYR A 35 -6.23 19.64 -19.01
CA TYR A 35 -7.46 20.30 -19.42
C TYR A 35 -8.67 19.43 -19.09
N ILE A 36 -9.74 20.04 -18.56
CA ILE A 36 -11.00 19.36 -18.25
C ILE A 36 -12.17 20.01 -18.98
N LYS A 37 -13.21 19.21 -19.25
CA LYS A 37 -14.51 19.76 -19.69
C LYS A 37 -15.11 20.61 -18.58
N LEU A 38 -15.90 21.60 -18.98
CA LEU A 38 -16.63 22.45 -18.06
C LEU A 38 -17.52 21.59 -17.13
N PRO A 39 -17.55 21.86 -15.81
CA PRO A 39 -18.43 21.14 -14.89
C PRO A 39 -19.91 21.30 -15.25
N TYR A 40 -20.71 20.28 -14.96
CA TYR A 40 -22.15 20.29 -15.18
C TYR A 40 -22.81 21.43 -14.39
N GLY A 41 -23.65 22.23 -15.06
CA GLY A 41 -24.32 23.41 -14.47
C GLY A 41 -23.66 24.76 -14.80
N MET A 42 -22.52 24.76 -15.49
CA MET A 42 -21.90 25.97 -16.03
C MET A 42 -22.27 26.12 -17.50
N HIS A 43 -22.93 27.21 -17.88
CA HIS A 43 -23.30 27.48 -19.27
C HIS A 43 -22.29 28.42 -19.92
N THR A 44 -21.79 28.04 -21.09
CA THR A 44 -20.99 28.91 -21.96
C THR A 44 -21.58 28.96 -23.36
N PRO A 45 -21.45 30.11 -24.06
CA PRO A 45 -22.02 30.29 -25.40
C PRO A 45 -21.32 29.49 -26.51
N SER A 46 -20.13 28.92 -26.27
CA SER A 46 -19.38 28.15 -27.27
C SER A 46 -19.13 26.70 -26.84
N LEU A 47 -19.22 25.77 -27.81
CA LEU A 47 -19.18 24.31 -27.60
C LEU A 47 -17.79 23.73 -27.29
N ASN A 48 -16.70 24.49 -27.50
CA ASN A 48 -15.32 23.98 -27.43
C ASN A 48 -14.46 24.65 -26.35
N ILE A 49 -15.06 25.07 -25.24
CA ILE A 49 -14.30 25.61 -24.10
C ILE A 49 -13.87 24.45 -23.18
N VAL A 50 -12.59 24.42 -22.85
CA VAL A 50 -12.00 23.56 -21.83
C VAL A 50 -11.37 24.41 -20.72
N CYS A 51 -11.38 23.92 -19.49
CA CYS A 51 -10.68 24.57 -18.37
C CYS A 51 -9.27 23.99 -18.22
N LYS A 52 -8.26 24.85 -18.16
CA LYS A 52 -6.92 24.45 -17.72
C LYS A 52 -6.88 24.38 -16.20
N LEU A 53 -6.49 23.23 -15.66
CA LEU A 53 -6.27 23.10 -14.23
C LEU A 53 -4.97 23.82 -13.84
N LYS A 54 -5.06 24.67 -12.80
CA LYS A 54 -3.88 25.31 -12.19
C LYS A 54 -3.28 24.46 -11.07
N HIS A 55 -4.10 23.62 -10.45
CA HIS A 55 -3.71 22.73 -9.36
C HIS A 55 -4.32 21.35 -9.57
N SER A 56 -3.71 20.35 -8.93
CA SER A 56 -4.28 19.01 -8.87
C SER A 56 -5.70 19.00 -8.31
N LEU A 57 -6.58 18.26 -8.98
CA LEU A 57 -7.87 17.88 -8.43
C LEU A 57 -7.78 16.48 -7.81
N TYR A 58 -8.67 16.24 -6.84
CA TYR A 58 -8.92 14.91 -6.34
C TYR A 58 -9.30 13.97 -7.50
N ARG A 59 -8.76 12.75 -7.51
CA ARG A 59 -8.95 11.68 -8.53
C ARG A 59 -8.13 11.75 -9.81
N LEU A 60 -7.25 12.75 -10.00
CA LEU A 60 -6.26 12.66 -11.07
C LEU A 60 -5.28 11.51 -10.78
N LYS A 61 -5.10 10.60 -11.75
CA LYS A 61 -4.29 9.37 -11.56
C LYS A 61 -2.82 9.65 -11.24
N GLN A 62 -2.24 10.76 -11.72
CA GLN A 62 -0.83 11.08 -11.46
C GLN A 62 -0.56 11.71 -10.08
N VAL A 63 -1.58 12.31 -9.45
CA VAL A 63 -1.41 13.12 -8.23
C VAL A 63 -0.87 12.32 -7.04
N PRO A 64 -1.33 11.08 -6.78
CA PRO A 64 -0.81 10.32 -5.67
C PRO A 64 0.67 9.93 -5.82
N ARG A 65 1.13 9.63 -7.05
CA ARG A 65 2.54 9.36 -7.34
C ARG A 65 3.43 10.58 -7.11
N VAL A 66 3.02 11.74 -7.63
CA VAL A 66 3.76 12.99 -7.48
C VAL A 66 3.87 13.38 -6.00
N TRP A 67 2.77 13.20 -5.25
CA TRP A 67 2.78 13.41 -3.81
C TRP A 67 3.74 12.44 -3.11
N PHE A 68 3.71 11.16 -3.46
CA PHE A 68 4.61 10.14 -2.90
C PHE A 68 6.08 10.49 -3.15
N GLU A 69 6.47 10.84 -4.37
CA GLU A 69 7.84 11.24 -4.71
C GLU A 69 8.33 12.44 -3.89
N LYS A 70 7.47 13.46 -3.74
CA LYS A 70 7.78 14.65 -2.93
C LYS A 70 7.91 14.29 -1.45
N PHE A 71 7.02 13.44 -0.94
CA PHE A 71 7.05 12.97 0.43
C PHE A 71 8.30 12.11 0.72
N CYS A 72 8.66 11.19 -0.18
CA CYS A 72 9.90 10.42 -0.08
C CYS A 72 11.11 11.33 -0.02
N SER A 73 11.20 12.34 -0.90
CA SER A 73 12.29 13.31 -0.90
C SER A 73 12.42 14.04 0.45
N ILE A 74 11.29 14.42 1.06
CA ILE A 74 11.25 15.05 2.38
C ILE A 74 11.76 14.10 3.46
N LEU A 75 11.30 12.85 3.48
CA LEU A 75 11.73 11.83 4.46
C LEU A 75 13.23 11.54 4.36
N LEU A 76 13.76 11.40 3.13
CA LEU A 76 15.19 11.22 2.90
C LEU A 76 15.99 12.42 3.42
N GLY A 77 15.46 13.65 3.26
CA GLY A 77 16.03 14.86 3.88
C GLY A 77 16.06 14.82 5.41
N PHE A 78 15.11 14.12 6.04
CA PHE A 78 15.09 13.86 7.49
C PHE A 78 15.93 12.66 7.93
N SER A 79 16.89 12.22 7.12
CA SER A 79 17.76 11.06 7.40
C SER A 79 17.03 9.73 7.54
N PHE A 80 15.77 9.63 7.11
CA PHE A 80 15.17 8.33 6.91
C PHE A 80 15.90 7.61 5.78
N THR A 81 16.08 6.31 5.95
CA THR A 81 16.65 5.43 4.94
C THR A 81 15.54 4.54 4.40
N GLN A 82 15.38 4.58 3.09
CA GLN A 82 14.67 3.55 2.34
C GLN A 82 15.72 2.46 2.05
N ASN A 83 15.47 1.21 2.45
CA ASN A 83 16.42 0.08 2.46
C ASN A 83 17.39 0.03 3.66
N GLY A 84 16.86 -0.37 4.81
CA GLY A 84 17.68 -0.98 5.85
C GLY A 84 17.97 -2.44 5.50
N LEU A 85 19.22 -2.70 5.07
CA LEU A 85 19.88 -4.00 4.82
C LEU A 85 19.89 -4.49 3.35
N LYS A 86 21.05 -4.32 2.71
CA LYS A 86 21.54 -5.18 1.62
C LYS A 86 21.64 -6.63 2.12
N LEU A 87 20.53 -7.34 2.25
CA LEU A 87 20.49 -8.80 2.22
C LEU A 87 19.81 -9.18 0.91
N LYS A 88 20.60 -9.76 0.00
CA LYS A 88 20.29 -10.01 -1.43
C LYS A 88 19.11 -10.95 -1.70
N SER A 89 18.27 -11.28 -0.72
CA SER A 89 17.20 -12.28 -0.85
C SER A 89 15.80 -11.81 -0.46
N TYR A 90 15.63 -10.59 0.05
CA TYR A 90 14.32 -10.08 0.48
C TYR A 90 14.14 -8.63 0.00
N GLN A 91 13.44 -8.44 -1.12
CA GLN A 91 13.01 -7.11 -1.57
C GLN A 91 11.98 -6.59 -0.58
N TYR A 92 12.42 -5.79 0.39
CA TYR A 92 11.54 -5.10 1.33
C TYR A 92 10.80 -3.95 0.64
N ASP A 93 9.62 -3.69 1.19
CA ASP A 93 8.59 -2.82 0.66
C ASP A 93 9.07 -1.38 0.37
N PRO A 94 8.84 -0.83 -0.84
CA PRO A 94 9.21 0.56 -1.16
C PRO A 94 8.48 1.60 -0.30
N SER A 95 7.44 1.23 0.44
CA SER A 95 6.73 2.11 1.36
C SER A 95 7.33 2.19 2.77
N LEU A 96 8.34 1.37 3.11
CA LEU A 96 8.97 1.35 4.43
C LEU A 96 10.19 2.27 4.50
N PHE A 97 10.15 3.21 5.44
CA PHE A 97 11.22 4.14 5.78
C PHE A 97 11.69 3.88 7.21
N LEU A 98 13.00 3.80 7.41
CA LEU A 98 13.60 3.55 8.73
C LEU A 98 14.51 4.72 9.13
N LEU A 99 14.29 5.24 10.33
CA LEU A 99 15.19 6.19 10.98
C LEU A 99 15.81 5.52 12.20
N ARG A 100 17.14 5.41 12.22
CA ARG A 100 17.89 4.89 13.35
C ARG A 100 18.30 6.04 14.26
N THR A 101 17.98 5.92 15.53
CA THR A 101 18.38 6.88 16.58
C THR A 101 19.12 6.12 17.68
N PRO A 102 19.90 6.81 18.54
CA PRO A 102 20.52 6.17 19.70
C PRO A 102 19.51 5.51 20.66
N LYS A 103 18.26 5.96 20.63
CA LYS A 103 17.15 5.47 21.48
C LYS A 103 16.28 4.40 20.79
N GLY A 104 16.66 3.90 19.62
CA GLY A 104 15.88 2.88 18.90
C GLY A 104 15.59 3.24 17.43
N ILE A 105 14.68 2.49 16.82
CA ILE A 105 14.36 2.58 15.39
C ILE A 105 12.93 3.10 15.22
N VAL A 106 12.76 4.16 14.43
CA VAL A 106 11.44 4.60 13.95
C VAL A 106 11.22 3.96 12.58
N ALA A 107 10.12 3.23 12.43
CA ALA A 107 9.65 2.70 11.16
C ALA A 107 8.42 3.49 10.70
N LEU A 108 8.43 3.98 9.47
CA LEU A 108 7.33 4.69 8.84
C LEU A 108 6.92 3.94 7.57
N LEU A 109 5.67 3.51 7.52
CA LEU A 109 5.04 2.85 6.37
C LEU A 109 4.09 3.84 5.69
N VAL A 110 4.25 4.04 4.39
CA VAL A 110 3.57 5.08 3.61
C VAL A 110 2.68 4.46 2.54
N TYR A 111 1.36 4.53 2.71
CA TYR A 111 0.41 3.94 1.77
C TYR A 111 -0.29 5.01 0.94
N VAL A 112 -0.22 4.82 -0.37
CA VAL A 112 -0.89 5.67 -1.35
C VAL A 112 -1.77 4.76 -2.21
N GLY A 113 -3.06 5.12 -2.38
CA GLY A 113 -4.07 4.19 -2.91
C GLY A 113 -3.79 3.57 -4.30
N ASP A 114 -3.09 4.27 -5.18
CA ASP A 114 -2.66 3.75 -6.50
C ASP A 114 -1.42 2.83 -6.41
N ILE A 115 -0.53 3.06 -5.44
CA ILE A 115 0.60 2.17 -5.13
C ILE A 115 0.08 0.81 -4.65
N VAL A 116 -0.93 0.82 -3.77
CA VAL A 116 -1.57 -0.41 -3.30
C VAL A 116 -2.22 -1.20 -4.44
N GLN A 117 -2.88 -0.51 -5.39
CA GLN A 117 -3.45 -1.18 -6.57
C GLN A 117 -2.38 -1.86 -7.42
N LYS A 118 -1.26 -1.17 -7.69
CA LYS A 118 -0.14 -1.77 -8.42
C LYS A 118 0.43 -2.98 -7.66
N TYR A 119 0.62 -2.84 -6.35
CA TYR A 119 1.10 -3.93 -5.50
C TYR A 119 0.20 -5.17 -5.58
N ILE A 120 -1.12 -5.00 -5.55
CA ILE A 120 -2.08 -6.10 -5.71
C ILE A 120 -1.93 -6.77 -7.09
N GLN A 121 -1.74 -6.00 -8.16
CA GLN A 121 -1.52 -6.55 -9.50
C GLN A 121 -0.22 -7.37 -9.58
N ASP A 122 0.87 -6.84 -9.03
CA ASP A 122 2.16 -7.52 -8.96
C ASP A 122 2.05 -8.82 -8.15
N LEU A 123 1.23 -8.85 -7.07
CA LEU A 123 0.94 -10.06 -6.30
C LEU A 123 0.13 -11.10 -7.08
N ILE A 124 -0.90 -10.67 -7.81
CA ILE A 124 -1.70 -11.57 -8.66
C ILE A 124 -0.79 -12.22 -9.70
N GLN A 125 0.13 -11.46 -10.29
CA GLN A 125 1.11 -11.97 -11.23
C GLN A 125 2.10 -12.93 -10.57
N LEU A 126 2.63 -12.59 -9.38
CA LEU A 126 3.53 -13.46 -8.61
C LEU A 126 2.88 -14.79 -8.23
N ALA A 127 1.59 -14.78 -7.90
CA ALA A 127 0.82 -15.97 -7.58
C ALA A 127 0.38 -16.77 -8.82
N GLY A 128 0.61 -16.27 -10.04
CA GLY A 128 0.15 -16.91 -11.27
C GLY A 128 -1.37 -16.86 -11.47
N LEU A 129 -2.06 -15.94 -10.81
CA LEU A 129 -3.54 -15.87 -10.76
C LEU A 129 -4.14 -14.88 -11.78
N THR A 130 -3.45 -14.59 -12.87
CA THR A 130 -3.86 -13.57 -13.86
C THR A 130 -5.17 -13.89 -14.58
N ASN A 131 -5.57 -15.16 -14.62
CA ASN A 131 -6.81 -15.63 -15.25
C ASN A 131 -7.87 -16.11 -14.24
N SER A 132 -7.69 -15.80 -12.95
CA SER A 132 -8.53 -16.34 -11.88
C SER A 132 -9.83 -15.55 -11.72
N THR A 133 -10.93 -16.27 -11.50
CA THR A 133 -12.25 -15.69 -11.26
C THR A 133 -12.28 -14.95 -9.91
N ILE A 134 -12.87 -13.75 -9.88
CA ILE A 134 -13.07 -13.00 -8.65
C ILE A 134 -14.14 -13.72 -7.82
N VAL A 135 -13.82 -14.01 -6.55
CA VAL A 135 -14.76 -14.63 -5.62
C VAL A 135 -15.05 -13.63 -4.50
N ASP A 136 -16.34 -13.37 -4.23
CA ASP A 136 -16.78 -12.43 -3.19
C ASP A 136 -16.42 -12.92 -1.77
N ILE A 137 -16.31 -14.24 -1.58
CA ILE A 137 -15.96 -14.86 -0.30
C ILE A 137 -14.86 -15.89 -0.54
N PRO A 138 -13.59 -15.60 -0.18
CA PRO A 138 -12.49 -16.52 -0.47
C PRO A 138 -12.51 -17.82 0.34
N PHE A 139 -13.39 -17.93 1.36
CA PHE A 139 -13.43 -19.05 2.31
C PHE A 139 -14.87 -19.51 2.61
N LYS A 140 -15.08 -20.82 2.78
CA LYS A 140 -16.31 -21.35 3.38
C LYS A 140 -16.38 -20.95 4.86
N VAL A 141 -17.44 -20.26 5.23
CA VAL A 141 -17.73 -19.91 6.64
C VAL A 141 -17.95 -21.22 7.43
N ASN A 142 -17.43 -21.31 8.65
CA ASN A 142 -17.51 -22.45 9.58
C ASN A 142 -16.57 -23.65 9.35
N VAL A 143 -15.54 -23.53 8.51
CA VAL A 143 -14.46 -24.55 8.46
C VAL A 143 -13.43 -24.24 9.55
N LYS A 144 -13.19 -25.19 10.46
CA LYS A 144 -12.12 -25.10 11.48
C LYS A 144 -10.85 -25.69 10.89
N TYR A 145 -9.89 -24.84 10.55
CA TYR A 145 -8.56 -25.28 10.09
C TYR A 145 -7.64 -25.46 11.31
N ARG A 146 -7.11 -26.67 11.51
CA ARG A 146 -6.09 -26.94 12.55
C ARG A 146 -4.70 -26.79 11.95
N ARG A 147 -3.72 -26.41 12.77
CA ARG A 147 -2.31 -26.28 12.35
C ARG A 147 -1.66 -27.61 11.93
N GLU A 148 -2.25 -28.71 12.36
CA GLU A 148 -1.75 -30.07 12.15
C GLU A 148 -2.42 -30.76 10.94
N GLU A 149 -3.38 -30.10 10.30
CA GLU A 149 -4.11 -30.63 9.15
C GLU A 149 -3.50 -30.12 7.84
N GLY A 150 -3.06 -31.05 6.99
CA GLY A 150 -2.52 -30.75 5.66
C GLY A 150 -1.16 -31.39 5.40
N GLU A 151 -0.70 -31.27 4.15
CA GLU A 151 0.66 -31.63 3.75
C GLU A 151 1.56 -30.40 3.89
N ILE A 152 2.75 -30.59 4.47
CA ILE A 152 3.74 -29.52 4.63
C ILE A 152 4.33 -29.19 3.27
N LEU A 153 4.50 -27.91 2.97
CA LEU A 153 5.16 -27.45 1.76
C LEU A 153 6.67 -27.72 1.81
N ASP A 154 7.22 -28.34 0.76
CA ASP A 154 8.66 -28.55 0.59
C ASP A 154 9.45 -27.22 0.56
N ASP A 155 8.89 -26.19 -0.10
CA ASP A 155 9.41 -24.82 -0.10
C ASP A 155 8.35 -23.82 0.40
N PRO A 156 8.43 -23.35 1.66
CA PRO A 156 7.48 -22.40 2.23
C PRO A 156 7.73 -20.95 1.78
N THR A 157 8.75 -20.68 0.96
CA THR A 157 9.19 -19.31 0.62
C THR A 157 8.10 -18.51 -0.09
N LEU A 158 7.49 -19.09 -1.12
CA LEU A 158 6.42 -18.42 -1.87
C LEU A 158 5.18 -18.17 -1.00
N TYR A 159 4.80 -19.15 -0.17
CA TYR A 159 3.69 -19.03 0.76
C TYR A 159 3.92 -17.88 1.75
N ARG A 160 5.09 -17.86 2.40
CA ARG A 160 5.45 -16.82 3.38
C ARG A 160 5.50 -15.44 2.73
N LYS A 161 5.99 -15.34 1.50
CA LYS A 161 6.01 -14.10 0.73
C LYS A 161 4.59 -13.62 0.43
N LEU A 162 3.72 -14.49 -0.10
CA LEU A 162 2.34 -14.13 -0.44
C LEU A 162 1.52 -13.76 0.81
N VAL A 163 1.61 -14.52 1.90
CA VAL A 163 0.89 -14.21 3.13
C VAL A 163 1.41 -12.93 3.79
N GLY A 164 2.73 -12.72 3.82
CA GLY A 164 3.30 -11.45 4.30
C GLY A 164 2.82 -10.25 3.49
N SER A 165 2.75 -10.40 2.17
CA SER A 165 2.21 -9.40 1.26
C SER A 165 0.70 -9.20 1.42
N LEU A 166 -0.07 -10.25 1.71
CA LEU A 166 -1.51 -10.13 1.95
C LEU A 166 -1.79 -9.42 3.28
N ILE A 167 -1.00 -9.66 4.33
CA ILE A 167 -1.06 -8.90 5.58
C ILE A 167 -0.87 -7.42 5.30
N TYR A 168 0.08 -7.05 4.44
CA TYR A 168 0.25 -5.67 3.99
C TYR A 168 -1.00 -5.10 3.29
N VAL A 169 -1.69 -5.89 2.45
CA VAL A 169 -2.93 -5.46 1.79
C VAL A 169 -4.10 -5.27 2.77
N THR A 170 -4.18 -6.03 3.87
CA THR A 170 -5.27 -5.91 4.86
C THR A 170 -5.42 -4.53 5.47
N ILE A 171 -4.33 -3.75 5.51
CA ILE A 171 -4.29 -2.39 6.05
C ILE A 171 -5.22 -1.44 5.29
N THR A 172 -5.39 -1.66 3.99
CA THR A 172 -6.28 -0.85 3.13
C THR A 172 -7.52 -1.61 2.65
N ARG A 173 -7.51 -2.94 2.76
CA ARG A 173 -8.62 -3.83 2.37
C ARG A 173 -9.00 -4.73 3.54
N SER A 174 -9.75 -4.18 4.49
CA SER A 174 -10.20 -4.94 5.67
C SER A 174 -11.12 -6.11 5.34
N ASN A 175 -11.73 -6.11 4.15
CA ASN A 175 -12.64 -7.16 3.68
C ASN A 175 -11.95 -8.54 3.53
N ILE A 176 -10.62 -8.59 3.43
CA ILE A 176 -9.86 -9.84 3.37
C ILE A 176 -9.18 -10.20 4.71
N SER A 177 -9.25 -9.33 5.73
CA SER A 177 -8.49 -9.50 6.98
C SER A 177 -8.75 -10.81 7.69
N PHE A 178 -10.00 -11.28 7.70
CA PHE A 178 -10.36 -12.57 8.30
C PHE A 178 -9.62 -13.74 7.63
N VAL A 179 -9.63 -13.76 6.30
CA VAL A 179 -8.97 -14.80 5.50
C VAL A 179 -7.46 -14.75 5.71
N VAL A 180 -6.88 -13.55 5.65
CA VAL A 180 -5.44 -13.35 5.86
C VAL A 180 -5.01 -13.77 7.26
N HIS A 181 -5.83 -13.48 8.27
CA HIS A 181 -5.57 -13.92 9.64
C HIS A 181 -5.55 -15.44 9.75
N ILE A 182 -6.46 -16.17 9.08
CA ILE A 182 -6.45 -17.64 9.07
C ILE A 182 -5.16 -18.17 8.44
N VAL A 183 -4.82 -17.75 7.21
CA VAL A 183 -3.64 -18.26 6.50
C VAL A 183 -2.32 -17.87 7.20
N SER A 184 -2.30 -16.74 7.91
CA SER A 184 -1.12 -16.33 8.69
C SER A 184 -0.74 -17.29 9.82
N LYS A 185 -1.69 -18.09 10.33
CA LYS A 185 -1.44 -19.07 11.39
C LYS A 185 -0.50 -20.20 10.96
N PHE A 186 -0.38 -20.42 9.65
CA PHE A 186 0.44 -21.47 9.06
C PHE A 186 1.84 -20.98 8.65
N MET A 187 2.16 -19.69 8.79
CA MET A 187 3.45 -19.11 8.35
C MET A 187 4.71 -19.84 8.84
N GLN A 188 4.66 -20.44 10.04
CA GLN A 188 5.80 -21.14 10.64
C GLN A 188 6.07 -22.47 9.93
N SER A 189 5.02 -23.25 9.65
CA SER A 189 5.09 -24.56 9.00
C SER A 189 3.86 -24.71 8.08
N PRO A 190 3.89 -24.08 6.90
CA PRO A 190 2.76 -24.06 5.99
C PRO A 190 2.65 -25.32 5.14
#